data_AF-A0A7Y8LQB2-F1
#
_entry.id   AF-A0A7Y8LQB2-F1
#
_cell.length_a   1.000
_cell.length_b   1.000
_cell.length_c   1.000
_cell.angle_alpha   90.00
_cell.angle_beta   90.00
_cell.angle_gamma   90.00
#
_symmetry.space_group_name_H-M   'P 1'
#
loop_
_entity.id
_entity.type
_entity.pdbx_description
1 polymer ?
#
loop_
_entity_poly.entity_id
_entity_poly.type
_entity_poly.pdbx_seq_one_letter_code
_entity_poly.pdbx_strand_id
1 'polypeptide(L)'
;MTNSDLAKSYLKKRTDRLDVLDLLLKKGAYSDVVREAQEIVELGFRGMLRYVGIEPPKYHDVGPLLIEYQGRFRDVSSEDIMRLAKISKELRRERELAFYGDIDFIPTDEYKQEDAMEAIEGAKFVVATATEVVQKGKGNGRRR
;
A
#
# COMPACT_ATOMS: atom_id res chain seq x y z
N MET A 1 19.83 -1.11 13.83
CA MET A 1 18.69 -1.44 12.94
C MET A 1 18.89 -0.70 11.64
N THR A 2 19.03 -1.38 10.50
CA THR A 2 19.27 -0.72 9.21
C THR A 2 17.94 -0.40 8.51
N ASN A 3 17.95 0.52 7.54
CA ASN A 3 16.78 0.77 6.67
C ASN A 3 16.31 -0.50 5.95
N SER A 4 17.23 -1.46 5.68
CA SER A 4 16.90 -2.76 5.09
C SER A 4 16.09 -3.65 6.05
N ASP A 5 16.44 -3.67 7.33
CA ASP A 5 15.71 -4.48 8.33
C ASP A 5 14.29 -3.96 8.55
N LEU A 6 14.13 -2.63 8.56
CA LEU A 6 12.83 -2.00 8.70
C LEU A 6 11.94 -2.21 7.46
N ALA A 7 12.51 -2.12 6.25
CA ALA A 7 11.80 -2.43 5.02
C ALA A 7 11.31 -3.90 4.97
N LYS A 8 12.13 -4.85 5.45
CA LYS A 8 11.74 -6.27 5.59
C LYS A 8 10.62 -6.46 6.61
N SER A 9 10.66 -5.73 7.72
CA SER A 9 9.58 -5.74 8.71
C SER A 9 8.25 -5.29 8.10
N TYR A 10 8.26 -4.21 7.31
CA TYR A 10 7.05 -3.74 6.61
C TYR A 10 6.53 -4.74 5.59
N LEU A 11 7.45 -5.41 4.88
CA LEU A 11 7.18 -6.52 3.97
C LEU A 11 6.42 -7.66 4.64
N LYS A 12 6.85 -8.07 5.82
CA LYS A 12 6.17 -9.11 6.60
C LYS A 12 4.78 -8.64 7.02
N LYS A 13 4.70 -7.48 7.69
CA LYS A 13 3.43 -6.94 8.22
C LYS A 13 2.35 -6.78 7.14
N ARG A 14 2.71 -6.31 5.95
CA ARG A 14 1.74 -6.12 4.86
C ARG A 14 1.26 -7.44 4.25
N THR A 15 2.11 -8.47 4.24
CA THR A 15 1.73 -9.81 3.75
C THR A 15 0.72 -10.43 4.70
N ASP A 16 1.01 -10.41 6.01
CA ASP A 16 0.09 -10.92 7.04
C ASP A 16 -1.28 -10.20 6.99
N ARG A 17 -1.29 -8.89 6.72
CA ARG A 17 -2.52 -8.10 6.58
C ARG A 17 -3.29 -8.38 5.30
N LEU A 18 -2.60 -8.74 4.22
CA LEU A 18 -3.24 -9.10 2.96
C LEU A 18 -4.14 -10.34 3.14
N ASP A 19 -3.67 -11.31 3.92
CA ASP A 19 -4.45 -12.51 4.27
C ASP A 19 -5.71 -12.18 5.08
N VAL A 20 -5.67 -11.11 5.89
CA VAL A 20 -6.82 -10.64 6.68
C VAL A 20 -7.91 -10.06 5.78
N LEU A 21 -7.57 -9.44 4.65
CA LEU A 21 -8.57 -8.86 3.74
C LEU A 21 -9.55 -9.92 3.22
N ASP A 22 -9.06 -11.12 2.89
CA ASP A 22 -9.92 -12.22 2.41
C ASP A 22 -10.89 -12.69 3.50
N LEU A 23 -10.50 -12.63 4.78
CA LEU A 23 -11.38 -12.94 5.90
C LEU A 23 -12.46 -11.86 6.10
N LEU A 24 -12.08 -10.58 6.03
CA LEU A 24 -13.02 -9.45 6.14
C LEU A 24 -14.03 -9.45 5.00
N LEU A 25 -13.57 -9.71 3.77
CA LEU A 25 -14.44 -9.85 2.60
C LEU A 25 -15.47 -10.97 2.80
N LYS A 26 -15.06 -12.15 3.26
CA LYS A 26 -15.97 -13.28 3.55
C LYS A 26 -17.00 -12.95 4.63
N LYS A 27 -16.70 -12.04 5.54
CA LYS A 27 -17.61 -11.57 6.59
C LYS A 27 -18.56 -10.47 6.12
N GLY A 28 -18.42 -9.97 4.89
CA GLY A 28 -19.16 -8.81 4.40
C GLY A 28 -18.71 -7.49 5.03
N ALA A 29 -17.52 -7.45 5.65
CA ALA A 29 -16.99 -6.26 6.31
C ALA A 29 -16.26 -5.36 5.28
N TYR A 30 -17.01 -4.84 4.31
CA TYR A 30 -16.46 -4.18 3.12
C TYR A 30 -15.72 -2.88 3.44
N SER A 31 -16.27 -2.03 4.31
CA SER A 31 -15.60 -0.82 4.76
C SER A 31 -14.27 -1.13 5.50
N ASP A 32 -14.23 -2.20 6.28
CA ASP A 32 -13.01 -2.66 6.95
C ASP A 32 -11.97 -3.18 5.94
N VAL A 33 -12.39 -3.85 4.85
CA VAL A 33 -11.47 -4.24 3.76
C VAL A 33 -10.81 -3.01 3.16
N VAL A 34 -11.60 -1.97 2.82
CA VAL A 34 -11.09 -0.72 2.25
C VAL A 34 -10.13 -0.04 3.22
N ARG A 35 -10.48 0.02 4.50
CA ARG A 35 -9.64 0.64 5.53
C ARG A 35 -8.33 -0.10 5.76
N GLU A 36 -8.36 -1.42 5.81
CA GLU A 36 -7.17 -2.24 6.02
C GLU A 36 -6.26 -2.25 4.77
N ALA A 37 -6.85 -2.23 3.57
CA ALA A 37 -6.11 -2.08 2.32
C ALA A 37 -5.29 -0.78 2.27
N GLN A 38 -5.81 0.33 2.80
CA GLN A 38 -5.06 1.58 2.90
C GLN A 38 -3.77 1.43 3.73
N GLU A 39 -3.83 0.78 4.89
CA GLU A 39 -2.67 0.57 5.76
C GLU A 39 -1.62 -0.32 5.08
N ILE A 40 -2.07 -1.34 4.32
CA ILE A 40 -1.20 -2.20 3.50
C ILE A 40 -0.48 -1.36 2.44
N VAL A 41 -1.20 -0.51 1.72
CA VAL A 41 -0.65 0.35 0.67
C VAL A 41 0.35 1.35 1.23
N GLU A 42 0.01 2.03 2.33
CA GLU A 42 0.90 2.97 3.02
C GLU A 42 2.20 2.29 3.46
N LEU A 43 2.12 1.12 4.09
CA LEU A 43 3.30 0.34 4.49
C LEU A 43 4.13 -0.13 3.28
N GLY A 44 3.48 -0.52 2.19
CA GLY A 44 4.12 -0.85 0.92
C GLY A 44 5.00 0.29 0.42
N PHE A 45 4.44 1.49 0.34
CA PHE A 45 5.11 2.66 -0.23
C PHE A 45 6.21 3.17 0.69
N ARG A 46 5.98 3.21 2.00
CA ARG A 46 7.03 3.53 2.99
C ARG A 46 8.19 2.55 2.89
N GLY A 47 7.91 1.27 2.68
CA GLY A 47 8.94 0.24 2.46
C GLY A 47 9.74 0.50 1.19
N MET A 48 9.07 0.81 0.07
CA MET A 48 9.70 1.14 -1.21
C MET A 48 10.59 2.39 -1.10
N LEU A 49 10.10 3.47 -0.50
CA LEU A 49 10.85 4.72 -0.31
C LEU A 49 12.10 4.49 0.55
N ARG A 50 11.96 3.83 1.71
CA ARG A 50 13.10 3.51 2.58
C ARG A 50 14.15 2.66 1.87
N TYR A 51 13.69 1.73 1.04
CA TYR A 51 14.57 0.85 0.30
C TYR A 51 15.45 1.60 -0.70
N VAL A 52 14.91 2.62 -1.39
CA VAL A 52 15.68 3.49 -2.29
C VAL A 52 16.40 4.65 -1.57
N GLY A 53 16.50 4.56 -0.24
CA GLY A 53 17.23 5.53 0.59
C GLY A 53 16.49 6.86 0.80
N ILE A 54 15.16 6.86 0.74
CA ILE A 54 14.32 8.02 1.02
C ILE A 54 13.62 7.80 2.36
N GLU A 55 13.74 8.76 3.27
CA GLU A 55 13.01 8.73 4.53
C GLU A 55 11.57 9.21 4.29
N PRO A 56 10.55 8.35 4.45
CA PRO A 56 9.18 8.76 4.21
C PRO A 56 8.71 9.71 5.33
N PRO A 57 7.96 10.78 4.99
CA PRO A 57 7.45 11.75 5.95
C PRO A 57 6.38 11.15 6.85
N LYS A 58 5.99 11.84 7.93
CA LYS A 58 5.01 11.33 8.90
C LYS A 58 3.55 11.38 8.43
N TYR A 59 3.23 12.08 7.34
CA TYR A 59 1.87 12.09 6.78
C TYR A 59 1.58 10.79 6.00
N HIS A 60 0.29 10.51 5.78
CA HIS A 60 -0.18 9.20 5.32
C HIS A 60 -0.08 8.98 3.79
N ASP A 61 -0.41 9.98 2.98
CA ASP A 61 -0.38 9.82 1.51
C ASP A 61 1.03 10.04 0.96
N VAL A 62 1.77 8.95 0.79
CA VAL A 62 3.13 8.96 0.23
C VAL A 62 3.17 8.61 -1.27
N GLY A 63 2.01 8.47 -1.93
CA GLY A 63 1.92 8.16 -3.36
C GLY A 63 2.66 9.17 -4.26
N PRO A 64 2.52 10.49 -4.05
CA PRO A 64 3.23 11.51 -4.84
C PRO A 64 4.77 11.37 -4.81
N LEU A 65 5.32 10.87 -3.70
CA LEU A 65 6.76 10.65 -3.58
C LEU A 65 7.27 9.53 -4.49
N LEU A 66 6.43 8.51 -4.80
CA LEU A 66 6.83 7.49 -5.77
C LEU A 66 7.02 8.08 -7.17
N ILE A 67 6.20 9.06 -7.54
CA ILE A 67 6.31 9.79 -8.81
C ILE A 67 7.55 10.70 -8.79
N GLU A 68 7.71 11.50 -7.73
CA GLU A 68 8.86 12.40 -7.57
C GLU A 68 10.19 11.66 -7.70
N TYR A 69 10.28 10.48 -7.09
CA TYR A 69 11.50 9.67 -7.06
C TYR A 69 11.48 8.47 -8.02
N GLN A 70 10.64 8.49 -9.06
CA GLN A 70 10.49 7.36 -9.99
C GLN A 70 11.82 6.86 -10.57
N GLY A 71 12.77 7.77 -10.83
CA GLY A 71 14.09 7.43 -11.37
C GLY A 71 14.97 6.56 -10.45
N ARG A 72 14.59 6.40 -9.17
CA ARG A 72 15.25 5.46 -8.25
C ARG A 72 14.68 4.04 -8.31
N PHE A 73 13.50 3.85 -8.89
CA PHE A 73 12.84 2.55 -9.03
C PHE A 73 13.12 1.94 -10.41
N ARG A 74 14.39 1.60 -10.69
CA ARG A 74 14.83 1.17 -12.03
C ARG A 74 14.13 -0.07 -12.58
N ASP A 75 13.58 -0.91 -11.70
CA ASP A 75 12.91 -2.16 -12.06
C ASP A 75 11.38 -2.04 -12.09
N VAL A 76 10.84 -0.83 -11.91
CA VAL A 76 9.40 -0.55 -11.93
C VAL A 76 9.11 0.39 -13.09
N SER A 77 8.14 0.05 -13.93
CA SER A 77 7.79 0.90 -15.06
C SER A 77 7.16 2.22 -14.59
N SER A 78 7.30 3.30 -15.37
CA SER A 78 6.60 4.56 -15.06
C SER A 78 5.08 4.40 -15.04
N GLU A 79 4.53 3.48 -15.85
CA GLU A 79 3.10 3.16 -15.83
C GLU A 79 2.69 2.53 -14.49
N ASP A 80 3.48 1.58 -13.98
CA ASP A 80 3.24 0.98 -12.68
C ASP A 80 3.37 2.01 -11.55
N ILE A 81 4.36 2.92 -11.62
CA ILE A 81 4.49 4.01 -10.64
C ILE A 81 3.24 4.91 -10.63
N MET A 82 2.72 5.27 -11.82
CA MET A 82 1.48 6.04 -11.91
C MET A 82 0.28 5.27 -11.36
N ARG A 83 0.17 3.97 -11.67
CA ARG A 83 -0.88 3.09 -11.15
C ARG A 83 -0.82 2.98 -9.62
N LEU A 84 0.37 2.79 -9.05
CA LEU A 84 0.58 2.79 -7.61
C LEU A 84 0.09 4.09 -6.97
N ALA A 85 0.56 5.25 -7.48
CA ALA A 85 0.16 6.54 -6.94
C ALA A 85 -1.36 6.78 -7.04
N LYS A 86 -2.00 6.32 -8.11
CA LYS A 86 -3.45 6.35 -8.28
C LYS A 86 -4.17 5.55 -7.18
N ILE A 87 -3.77 4.29 -6.94
CA ILE A 87 -4.33 3.42 -5.90
C ILE A 87 -4.24 4.09 -4.51
N SER A 88 -3.08 4.65 -4.15
CA SER A 88 -2.89 5.34 -2.87
C SER A 88 -3.83 6.55 -2.74
N LYS A 89 -3.97 7.34 -3.80
CA LYS A 89 -4.84 8.51 -3.81
C LYS A 89 -6.31 8.15 -3.66
N GLU A 90 -6.78 7.13 -4.37
CA GLU A 90 -8.16 6.65 -4.30
C GLU A 90 -8.47 6.12 -2.91
N LEU A 91 -7.65 5.19 -2.41
CA LEU A 91 -7.83 4.64 -1.07
C LEU A 91 -7.70 5.70 0.02
N ARG A 92 -6.83 6.71 -0.10
CA ARG A 92 -6.71 7.78 0.90
C ARG A 92 -7.99 8.60 1.05
N ARG A 93 -8.74 8.81 -0.03
CA ARG A 93 -10.01 9.56 -0.01
C ARG A 93 -11.04 8.85 0.87
N GLU A 94 -11.05 7.52 0.80
CA GLU A 94 -11.97 6.66 1.54
C GLU A 94 -11.57 6.47 3.02
N ARG A 95 -10.43 6.98 3.48
CA ARG A 95 -9.84 6.59 4.76
C ARG A 95 -10.68 6.91 5.99
N GLU A 96 -11.14 8.15 6.06
CA GLU A 96 -11.93 8.60 7.21
C GLU A 96 -13.37 8.11 7.06
N LEU A 97 -13.90 8.13 5.84
CA LEU A 97 -15.25 7.72 5.52
C LEU A 97 -15.47 6.22 5.79
N ALA A 98 -14.57 5.33 5.34
CA ALA A 98 -14.65 3.89 5.60
C ALA A 98 -14.54 3.52 7.09
N PHE A 99 -13.95 4.39 7.92
CA PHE A 99 -13.72 4.09 9.33
C PHE A 99 -14.79 4.70 10.24
N TYR A 100 -15.09 5.97 10.07
CA TYR A 100 -16.01 6.71 10.94
C TYR A 100 -17.39 6.92 10.33
N GLY A 101 -17.51 6.87 9.00
CA GLY A 101 -18.69 7.36 8.31
C GLY A 101 -18.85 8.87 8.39
N ASP A 102 -20.06 9.33 8.12
CA ASP A 102 -20.51 10.71 8.29
C ASP A 102 -22.01 10.70 8.69
N ILE A 103 -22.59 11.88 8.97
CA ILE A 103 -23.99 12.04 9.40
C ILE A 103 -24.98 11.28 8.49
N ASP A 104 -24.71 11.30 7.18
CA ASP A 104 -25.55 10.66 6.16
C ASP A 104 -24.83 9.50 5.46
N PHE A 105 -23.79 8.93 6.09
CA PHE A 105 -22.99 7.86 5.50
C PHE A 105 -22.61 6.81 6.55
N ILE A 106 -23.25 5.64 6.49
CA ILE A 106 -22.97 4.51 7.38
C ILE A 106 -22.06 3.53 6.64
N PRO A 107 -20.78 3.33 7.06
CA PRO A 107 -19.82 2.56 6.27
C PRO A 107 -20.23 1.11 6.03
N THR A 108 -20.89 0.49 7.01
CA THR A 108 -21.37 -0.90 6.90
C THR A 108 -22.49 -1.08 5.88
N ASP A 109 -23.16 0.02 5.50
CA ASP A 109 -24.34 -0.01 4.64
C ASP A 109 -24.00 0.47 3.22
N GLU A 110 -23.06 1.40 3.11
CA GLU A 110 -22.71 2.08 1.86
C GLU A 110 -21.61 1.38 1.06
N TYR A 111 -20.58 0.83 1.72
CA TYR A 111 -19.53 0.09 1.01
C TYR A 111 -20.03 -1.27 0.55
N LYS A 112 -19.71 -1.63 -0.69
CA LYS A 112 -20.16 -2.87 -1.33
C LYS A 112 -18.99 -3.83 -1.55
N GLN A 113 -19.36 -5.04 -1.95
CA GLN A 113 -18.40 -6.07 -2.28
C GLN A 113 -17.43 -5.62 -3.38
N GLU A 114 -17.91 -4.85 -4.36
CA GLU A 114 -17.10 -4.33 -5.46
C GLU A 114 -15.99 -3.39 -4.94
N ASP A 115 -16.32 -2.48 -4.02
CA ASP A 115 -15.34 -1.55 -3.42
C ASP A 115 -14.25 -2.32 -2.66
N ALA A 116 -14.66 -3.34 -1.91
CA ALA A 116 -13.74 -4.21 -1.19
C ALA A 116 -12.83 -5.01 -2.14
N MET A 117 -13.38 -5.52 -3.25
CA MET A 117 -12.61 -6.25 -4.26
C MET A 117 -11.60 -5.35 -4.96
N GLU A 118 -11.99 -4.14 -5.36
CA GLU A 118 -11.08 -3.15 -5.96
C GLU A 118 -9.95 -2.78 -4.99
N ALA A 119 -10.27 -2.56 -3.72
CA ALA A 119 -9.28 -2.29 -2.68
C ALA A 119 -8.30 -3.47 -2.49
N ILE A 120 -8.78 -4.71 -2.52
CA ILE A 120 -7.96 -5.93 -2.45
C ILE A 120 -7.03 -6.04 -3.65
N GLU A 121 -7.53 -5.80 -4.87
CA GLU A 121 -6.71 -5.85 -6.08
C GLU A 121 -5.61 -4.78 -6.06
N GLY A 122 -5.96 -3.55 -5.64
CA GLY A 122 -5.00 -2.48 -5.44
C GLY A 122 -3.92 -2.84 -4.41
N ALA A 123 -4.32 -3.36 -3.25
CA ALA A 123 -3.39 -3.81 -2.21
C ALA A 123 -2.48 -4.95 -2.68
N LYS A 124 -3.03 -5.94 -3.40
CA LYS A 124 -2.27 -7.06 -4.01
C LYS A 124 -1.21 -6.55 -4.97
N PHE A 125 -1.58 -5.64 -5.86
CA PHE A 125 -0.65 -5.03 -6.81
C PHE A 125 0.48 -4.28 -6.09
N VAL A 126 0.15 -3.46 -5.08
CA VAL A 126 1.15 -2.74 -4.27
C VAL A 126 2.10 -3.70 -3.55
N VAL A 127 1.58 -4.76 -2.93
CA VAL A 127 2.40 -5.73 -2.21
C VAL A 127 3.32 -6.49 -3.17
N ALA A 128 2.83 -6.90 -4.35
CA ALA A 128 3.64 -7.56 -5.37
C ALA A 128 4.81 -6.65 -5.80
N THR A 129 4.52 -5.44 -6.26
CA THR A 129 5.54 -4.49 -6.74
C THR A 129 6.54 -4.12 -5.65
N ALA A 130 6.06 -3.81 -4.43
CA ALA A 130 6.94 -3.49 -3.32
C ALA A 130 7.79 -4.69 -2.89
N THR A 131 7.35 -5.92 -3.12
CA THR A 131 8.12 -7.13 -2.82
C THR A 131 9.23 -7.30 -3.84
N GLU A 132 8.95 -7.10 -5.12
CA GLU A 132 9.97 -7.12 -6.17
C GLU A 132 11.07 -6.09 -5.90
N VAL A 133 10.69 -4.84 -5.59
CA VAL A 133 11.65 -3.76 -5.30
C VAL A 133 12.59 -4.15 -4.15
N VAL A 134 12.04 -4.64 -3.04
CA VAL A 134 12.83 -4.93 -1.83
C VAL A 134 13.62 -6.24 -1.94
N GLN A 135 13.14 -7.22 -2.72
CA GLN A 135 13.84 -8.51 -2.89
C GLN A 135 14.91 -8.47 -3.99
N LYS A 136 14.66 -7.80 -5.13
CA LYS A 136 15.58 -7.81 -6.29
C LYS A 136 16.92 -7.15 -6.02
N GLY A 137 17.01 -6.06 -5.26
CA GLY A 137 18.33 -5.47 -4.97
C GLY A 137 19.09 -6.09 -3.79
N LYS A 138 18.66 -7.27 -3.29
CA LYS A 138 19.63 -8.20 -2.67
C LYS A 138 20.75 -8.60 -3.64
N GLY A 139 20.51 -8.53 -4.97
CA GLY A 139 21.50 -8.82 -6.00
C GLY A 139 22.51 -7.70 -6.31
N ASN A 140 22.16 -6.44 -6.01
CA ASN A 140 23.00 -5.27 -6.38
C ASN A 140 23.76 -4.63 -5.21
N GLY A 141 23.55 -5.10 -3.98
CA GLY A 141 24.16 -4.54 -2.76
C GLY A 141 25.63 -4.92 -2.49
N ARG A 142 26.33 -5.58 -3.42
CA ARG A 142 27.78 -5.92 -3.30
C ARG A 142 28.72 -5.06 -4.15
N ARG A 143 28.23 -3.96 -4.71
CA ARG A 143 29.10 -2.96 -5.37
C ARG A 143 28.92 -1.59 -4.74
N ARG A 144 29.62 -1.39 -3.63
CA ARG A 144 30.37 -0.17 -3.31
C ARG A 144 31.24 -0.42 -2.08
#